data_AF-A0A976PFM4-F1
#
_entry.id   AF-A0A976PFM4-F1
#
_cell.length_a   1.000
_cell.length_b   1.000
_cell.length_c   1.000
_cell.angle_alpha   90.00
_cell.angle_beta   90.00
_cell.angle_gamma   90.00
#
_symmetry.space_group_name_H-M   'P 1'
#
loop_
_entity.id
_entity.type
_entity.pdbx_description
1 polymer ?
#
loop_
_entity_poly.entity_id
_entity_poly.type
_entity_poly.pdbx_seq_one_letter_code
_entity_poly.pdbx_strand_id
1 'polypeptide(L)'
;MRLALVLVPIILTMKVALGAGQPSWFPEKACESAHLETNTISERKNCYKPWTVLVFMEADNDLSPYSYWDLYEMERKMKKYPHGASSILSDVLVEWDNESDDGIRRLHVQETEEEYDQSVDLSFFKKAKPSLLKSPVVAHFGERDFPIKERLKNFLEWGIKEYPAKNYMVVIWGHGEGYIGSPESQQTTSGLFPSPATNNSMFLNENDLALNFDYQFESTFPAPKNFGGVALDYSDLEYLDIPAISETLEDIRLFTLEEEKKIDILAFDACLMQSLEVAFDLKDSVEFLVGSDQIQNYLGMPYKMLMSKLNDKIITPYEFAKEIPALVEESFSKGGYQGDIDPEGLRTFTVSSINLEEMELLLLPALSDFSQAMMKYIDEKMIRKLELGFILEKTPSFQGESRDIGIFMGSLLMLLTEEAERNGTWSQASQKLYEASQSVLYAINRSTMSYAYGTMYYSPQDSQNKNYLLGFFKGLSAWIPKSGNTYKIRKSEFEKSSLFGHEFQGIQWQGWLEKIYDDASPFPF
;
A
#
# COMPACT_ATOMS: atom_id res chain seq x y z
N MET A 1 33.68 55.00 -17.04
CA MET A 1 32.68 55.31 -16.00
C MET A 1 31.32 54.81 -16.45
N ARG A 2 30.94 53.61 -16.00
CA ARG A 2 29.56 53.11 -16.01
C ARG A 2 29.39 52.35 -14.72
N LEU A 3 28.41 52.72 -13.90
CA LEU A 3 27.23 51.92 -13.62
C LEU A 3 26.47 52.55 -12.45
N ALA A 4 25.20 52.80 -12.68
CA ALA A 4 24.16 52.88 -11.67
C ALA A 4 23.23 51.69 -11.95
N LEU A 5 22.88 50.91 -10.93
CA LEU A 5 21.49 50.80 -10.45
C LEU A 5 21.41 49.83 -9.27
N VAL A 6 20.46 50.17 -8.41
CA VAL A 6 20.02 49.56 -7.16
C VAL A 6 19.30 48.24 -7.41
N LEU A 7 19.53 47.24 -6.55
CA LEU A 7 18.59 46.16 -6.26
C LEU A 7 18.72 45.80 -4.76
N VAL A 8 17.62 45.97 -4.04
CA VAL A 8 17.43 45.56 -2.64
C VAL A 8 16.85 44.15 -2.65
N PRO A 9 17.30 43.26 -1.75
CA PRO A 9 16.41 42.28 -1.15
C PRO A 9 16.23 42.55 0.34
N ILE A 10 14.96 42.43 0.75
CA ILE A 10 14.43 42.54 2.10
C ILE A 10 15.02 41.39 2.94
N ILE A 11 15.74 41.75 4.00
CA ILE A 11 16.15 40.83 5.06
C ILE A 11 14.99 40.82 6.08
N LEU A 12 14.22 39.72 6.13
CA LEU A 12 13.37 39.43 7.27
C LEU A 12 14.15 38.52 8.23
N THR A 13 14.44 39.07 9.39
CA THR A 13 15.22 38.45 10.48
C THR A 13 14.38 37.45 11.27
N MET A 14 14.83 36.20 11.37
CA MET A 14 14.56 35.33 12.52
C MET A 14 15.78 35.34 13.43
N LYS A 15 15.68 36.01 14.58
CA LYS A 15 16.63 35.89 15.69
C LYS A 15 16.27 34.63 16.47
N VAL A 16 17.03 33.56 16.32
CA VAL A 16 17.03 32.46 17.29
C VAL A 16 18.03 32.81 18.40
N ALA A 17 17.55 32.77 19.64
CA ALA A 17 18.35 32.98 20.83
C ALA A 17 19.31 31.81 21.04
N LEU A 18 20.61 32.09 21.02
CA LEU A 18 21.67 31.13 21.37
C LEU A 18 21.86 31.10 22.89
N GLY A 19 21.62 29.95 23.50
CA GLY A 19 21.87 29.75 24.93
C GLY A 19 21.28 28.46 25.50
N ALA A 20 21.73 27.30 25.04
CA ALA A 20 21.62 26.04 25.79
C ALA A 20 22.67 25.05 25.26
N GLY A 21 23.27 24.27 26.17
CA GLY A 21 24.17 23.18 25.81
C GLY A 21 23.48 22.11 24.96
N GLN A 22 24.29 21.19 24.44
CA GLN A 22 23.87 20.05 23.64
C GLN A 22 22.68 19.33 24.27
N PRO A 23 21.53 19.23 23.58
CA PRO A 23 20.44 18.41 24.07
C PRO A 23 20.89 16.96 24.14
N SER A 24 20.47 16.22 25.18
CA SER A 24 20.88 14.83 25.41
C SER A 24 20.49 13.86 24.28
N TRP A 25 19.63 14.28 23.37
CA TRP A 25 19.17 13.52 22.18
C TRP A 25 20.10 13.65 20.97
N PHE A 26 21.10 14.53 21.00
CA PHE A 26 22.01 14.73 19.88
C PHE A 26 23.12 13.66 19.91
N PRO A 27 23.36 12.92 18.81
CA PRO A 27 24.42 11.91 18.81
C PRO A 27 25.79 12.55 19.01
N GLU A 28 26.52 12.10 20.05
CA GLU A 28 27.80 12.69 20.50
C GLU A 28 28.92 12.63 19.45
N LYS A 29 28.75 11.85 18.38
CA LYS A 29 29.69 11.76 17.26
C LYS A 29 28.97 12.19 15.99
N ALA A 30 29.41 13.33 15.47
CA ALA A 30 29.11 13.89 14.17
C ALA A 30 28.61 12.83 13.19
N CYS A 31 27.32 12.91 12.85
CA CYS A 31 26.73 12.14 11.77
C CYS A 31 27.66 12.20 10.56
N GLU A 32 27.99 11.03 10.02
CA GLU A 32 29.32 10.76 9.49
C GLU A 32 29.80 11.79 8.44
N SER A 33 30.76 12.61 8.87
CA SER A 33 31.71 13.36 8.03
C SER A 33 31.14 14.17 6.84
N ALA A 34 30.45 15.28 7.13
CA ALA A 34 30.51 16.46 6.26
C ALA A 34 31.49 17.48 6.86
N HIS A 35 32.76 17.36 6.45
CA HIS A 35 33.87 18.31 6.60
C HIS A 35 34.17 18.94 7.99
N LEU A 36 35.38 18.65 8.44
CA LEU A 36 36.09 19.25 9.58
C LEU A 36 35.85 20.77 9.74
N GLU A 37 35.80 21.16 11.02
CA GLU A 37 35.87 22.51 11.59
C GLU A 37 34.54 23.27 11.75
N THR A 38 33.79 22.98 12.82
CA THR A 38 33.30 24.01 13.76
C THR A 38 32.58 23.37 14.97
N ASN A 39 32.95 23.80 16.19
CA ASN A 39 32.34 23.39 17.46
C ASN A 39 31.01 24.15 17.71
N THR A 40 30.00 23.90 16.89
CA THR A 40 28.64 24.37 17.12
C THR A 40 27.66 23.22 16.94
N ILE A 41 26.86 22.97 17.98
CA ILE A 41 25.69 22.11 17.89
C ILE A 41 24.67 22.78 16.99
N SER A 42 23.82 21.97 16.35
CA SER A 42 22.51 22.33 15.80
C SER A 42 22.48 22.80 14.35
N GLU A 43 22.53 21.85 13.40
CA GLU A 43 21.51 21.75 12.33
C GLU A 43 21.33 20.26 11.96
N ARG A 44 20.16 19.64 12.21
CA ARG A 44 19.90 18.22 11.85
C ARG A 44 20.12 17.99 10.36
N LYS A 45 19.88 18.97 9.49
CA LYS A 45 20.17 18.87 8.04
C LYS A 45 21.62 18.52 7.67
N ASN A 46 22.58 18.71 8.58
CA ASN A 46 23.98 18.32 8.34
C ASN A 46 24.29 16.91 8.86
N CYS A 47 23.27 16.19 9.35
CA CYS A 47 23.41 14.86 9.91
C CYS A 47 22.96 13.78 8.93
N TYR A 48 23.89 13.12 8.24
CA TYR A 48 23.49 12.03 7.35
C TYR A 48 23.32 10.72 8.13
N LYS A 49 22.17 10.05 7.97
CA LYS A 49 21.88 8.76 8.61
C LYS A 49 21.67 7.62 7.59
N PRO A 50 21.76 6.34 8.01
CA PRO A 50 21.38 5.22 7.16
C PRO A 50 19.94 5.28 6.65
N TRP A 51 18.99 5.71 7.48
CA TRP A 51 17.56 5.71 7.15
C TRP A 51 16.86 7.00 7.59
N THR A 52 15.89 7.42 6.79
CA THR A 52 14.82 8.32 7.23
C THR A 52 13.48 7.71 6.83
N VAL A 53 12.59 7.58 7.80
CA VAL A 53 11.22 7.09 7.65
C VAL A 53 10.28 8.29 7.74
N LEU A 54 9.49 8.49 6.70
CA LEU A 54 8.54 9.59 6.54
C LEU A 54 7.13 8.99 6.56
N VAL A 55 6.39 9.17 7.65
CA VAL A 55 5.03 8.66 7.80
C VAL A 55 4.06 9.82 7.61
N PHE A 56 3.24 9.75 6.57
CA PHE A 56 2.18 10.71 6.29
C PHE A 56 0.86 10.12 6.80
N MET A 57 0.40 10.59 7.96
CA MET A 57 -0.82 10.11 8.63
C MET A 57 -1.95 11.09 8.40
N GLU A 58 -2.90 10.68 7.56
CA GLU A 58 -4.18 11.38 7.38
C GLU A 58 -5.27 10.71 8.23
N ALA A 59 -5.48 11.27 9.41
CA ALA A 59 -6.34 10.70 10.44
C ALA A 59 -7.48 11.64 10.85
N ASP A 60 -7.76 12.70 10.09
CA ASP A 60 -9.00 13.48 10.25
C ASP A 60 -10.20 12.70 9.67
N ASN A 61 -10.48 11.57 10.31
CA ASN A 61 -11.52 10.60 9.98
C ASN A 61 -11.71 9.64 11.18
N ASP A 62 -12.50 8.58 10.99
CA ASP A 62 -12.78 7.57 12.02
C ASP A 62 -11.55 6.72 12.44
N LEU A 63 -10.41 6.89 11.78
CA LEU A 63 -9.14 6.28 12.16
C LEU A 63 -8.31 7.09 13.16
N SER A 64 -8.71 8.34 13.50
CA SER A 64 -8.02 9.18 14.50
C SER A 64 -7.52 8.41 15.73
N PRO A 65 -8.34 7.58 16.42
CA PRO A 65 -7.88 6.80 17.57
C PRO A 65 -6.71 5.84 17.28
N TYR A 66 -6.63 5.28 16.07
CA TYR A 66 -5.55 4.37 15.68
C TYR A 66 -4.26 5.13 15.38
N SER A 67 -4.33 6.36 14.86
CA SER A 67 -3.13 7.22 14.72
C SER A 67 -2.47 7.52 16.08
N TYR A 68 -3.29 7.76 17.11
CA TYR A 68 -2.79 7.87 18.49
C TYR A 68 -2.16 6.57 18.98
N TRP A 69 -2.73 5.43 18.61
CA TRP A 69 -2.22 4.11 19.00
C TRP A 69 -0.85 3.85 18.36
N ASP A 70 -0.72 4.07 17.06
CA ASP A 70 0.53 3.91 16.30
C ASP A 70 1.64 4.83 16.84
N LEU A 71 1.33 6.10 17.09
CA LEU A 71 2.28 7.03 17.71
C LEU A 71 2.63 6.63 19.14
N TYR A 72 1.66 6.14 19.92
CA TYR A 72 1.89 5.65 21.26
C TYR A 72 2.81 4.43 21.29
N GLU A 73 2.61 3.43 20.42
CA GLU A 73 3.51 2.28 20.36
C GLU A 73 4.95 2.67 19.96
N MET A 74 5.12 3.61 19.04
CA MET A 74 6.46 4.09 18.65
C MET A 74 7.18 4.74 19.84
N GLU A 75 6.48 5.61 20.58
CA GLU A 75 7.03 6.35 21.73
C GLU A 75 7.32 5.49 22.98
N ARG A 76 6.59 4.39 23.20
CA ARG A 76 6.70 3.64 24.47
C ARG A 76 7.72 2.53 24.43
N LYS A 77 8.43 2.29 25.54
CA LYS A 77 9.35 1.16 25.66
C LYS A 77 8.57 -0.16 25.66
N MET A 78 8.98 -1.07 24.77
CA MET A 78 8.50 -2.45 24.73
C MET A 78 9.67 -3.41 24.95
N LYS A 79 9.57 -4.28 25.95
CA LYS A 79 10.67 -5.17 26.34
C LYS A 79 11.14 -6.09 25.20
N LYS A 80 10.21 -6.55 24.36
CA LYS A 80 10.48 -7.48 23.25
C LYS A 80 11.07 -6.76 22.02
N TYR A 81 10.71 -5.49 21.83
CA TYR A 81 11.03 -4.68 20.65
C TYR A 81 11.58 -3.33 21.11
N PRO A 82 12.86 -3.29 21.51
CA PRO A 82 13.49 -2.05 21.96
C PRO A 82 13.76 -1.14 20.73
N HIS A 83 13.65 0.18 20.90
CA HIS A 83 14.01 1.18 19.87
C HIS A 83 12.99 1.34 18.74
N GLY A 84 11.72 1.60 19.09
CA GLY A 84 10.63 1.80 18.12
C GLY A 84 10.49 3.21 17.55
N ALA A 85 11.47 4.09 17.74
CA ALA A 85 11.43 5.50 17.34
C ALA A 85 12.77 5.94 16.72
N SER A 86 12.99 7.23 16.53
CA SER A 86 14.25 7.75 15.98
C SER A 86 15.47 7.33 16.81
N SER A 87 16.59 7.05 16.15
CA SER A 87 17.84 6.60 16.77
C SER A 87 19.07 7.20 16.08
N ILE A 88 20.27 6.66 16.33
CA ILE A 88 21.46 7.02 15.54
C ILE A 88 21.45 6.43 14.12
N LEU A 89 20.66 5.38 13.87
CA LEU A 89 20.56 4.73 12.56
C LEU A 89 19.40 5.25 11.72
N SER A 90 18.35 5.79 12.34
CA SER A 90 17.18 6.27 11.63
C SER A 90 16.61 7.56 12.23
N ASP A 91 15.89 8.35 11.43
CA ASP A 91 14.88 9.29 11.92
C ASP A 91 13.51 8.79 11.52
N VAL A 92 12.55 8.95 12.42
CA VAL A 92 11.14 8.68 12.19
C VAL A 92 10.41 10.02 12.30
N LEU A 93 9.92 10.49 11.16
CA LEU A 93 9.18 11.75 11.06
C LEU A 93 7.76 11.43 10.68
N VAL A 94 6.81 12.10 11.35
CA VAL A 94 5.39 11.92 11.08
C VAL A 94 4.79 13.28 10.77
N GLU A 95 4.15 13.44 9.62
CA GLU A 95 3.12 14.48 9.46
C GLU A 95 1.80 13.87 9.86
N TRP A 96 1.18 14.45 10.88
CA TRP A 96 0.02 13.92 11.56
C TRP A 96 -1.09 14.96 11.51
N ASP A 97 -2.11 14.63 10.72
CA ASP A 97 -3.41 15.30 10.70
C ASP A 97 -4.40 14.40 11.44
N ASN A 98 -5.13 14.95 12.38
CA ASN A 98 -6.01 14.19 13.26
C ASN A 98 -7.30 14.98 13.51
N GLU A 99 -8.37 14.31 13.94
CA GLU A 99 -9.71 14.92 14.09
C GLU A 99 -9.83 16.15 15.03
N SER A 100 -8.75 16.59 15.67
CA SER A 100 -8.78 17.78 16.49
C SER A 100 -8.56 19.03 15.65
N ASP A 101 -9.45 20.01 15.76
CA ASP A 101 -9.39 21.35 15.11
C ASP A 101 -8.16 22.23 15.48
N ASP A 102 -7.05 21.64 15.93
CA ASP A 102 -5.87 22.33 16.43
C ASP A 102 -4.65 22.22 15.51
N GLY A 103 -4.83 21.76 14.28
CA GLY A 103 -3.88 21.87 13.17
C GLY A 103 -2.95 20.67 13.00
N ILE A 104 -2.54 20.44 11.75
CA ILE A 104 -1.51 19.47 11.35
C ILE A 104 -0.16 19.69 12.05
N ARG A 105 0.45 18.59 12.50
CA ARG A 105 1.75 18.59 13.18
C ARG A 105 2.78 17.79 12.40
N ARG A 106 4.04 18.24 12.42
CA ARG A 106 5.19 17.37 12.13
C ARG A 106 5.87 16.99 13.43
N LEU A 107 5.99 15.69 13.66
CA LEU A 107 6.64 15.09 14.80
C LEU A 107 7.99 14.52 14.39
N HIS A 108 9.00 14.70 15.25
CA HIS A 108 10.21 13.89 15.19
C HIS A 108 10.11 12.85 16.31
N VAL A 109 9.69 11.64 15.98
CA VAL A 109 9.23 10.64 16.96
C VAL A 109 10.38 10.17 17.82
N GLN A 110 10.23 10.25 19.15
CA GLN A 110 11.26 9.87 20.13
C GLN A 110 10.73 8.80 21.09
N GLU A 111 11.61 7.86 21.46
CA GLU A 111 11.29 6.92 22.52
C GLU A 111 11.31 7.63 23.88
N THR A 112 10.27 7.38 24.68
CA THR A 112 10.08 7.94 26.01
C THR A 112 10.54 6.94 27.08
N GLU A 113 10.69 7.40 28.32
CA GLU A 113 10.98 6.50 29.45
C GLU A 113 9.77 5.68 29.92
N GLU A 114 8.58 5.95 29.38
CA GLU A 114 7.35 5.25 29.76
C GLU A 114 7.24 3.90 29.03
N GLU A 115 6.82 2.88 29.77
CA GLU A 115 6.56 1.55 29.22
C GLU A 115 5.21 1.51 28.49
N TYR A 116 5.10 0.65 27.48
CA TYR A 116 3.86 0.43 26.77
C TYR A 116 2.86 -0.31 27.67
N ASP A 117 1.71 0.31 27.93
CA ASP A 117 0.64 -0.31 28.71
C ASP A 117 -0.21 -1.21 27.81
N GLN A 118 -0.04 -2.53 27.92
CA GLN A 118 -0.80 -3.51 27.13
C GLN A 118 -2.29 -3.59 27.50
N SER A 119 -2.73 -2.92 28.57
CA SER A 119 -4.13 -2.95 29.00
C SER A 119 -5.00 -1.86 28.36
N VAL A 120 -4.39 -0.89 27.66
CA VAL A 120 -5.16 0.13 26.94
C VAL A 120 -5.82 -0.47 25.69
N ASP A 121 -6.96 0.08 25.33
CA ASP A 121 -7.77 -0.37 24.20
C ASP A 121 -8.23 0.81 23.34
N LEU A 122 -9.01 0.55 22.30
CA LEU A 122 -9.56 1.60 21.43
C LEU A 122 -10.38 2.65 22.22
N SER A 123 -11.01 2.28 23.33
CA SER A 123 -11.80 3.22 24.14
C SER A 123 -10.93 4.23 24.90
N PHE A 124 -9.69 3.86 25.21
CA PHE A 124 -8.66 4.76 25.73
C PHE A 124 -8.26 5.78 24.65
N PHE A 125 -7.95 5.31 23.44
CA PHE A 125 -7.50 6.18 22.36
C PHE A 125 -8.60 7.09 21.79
N LYS A 126 -9.86 6.66 21.80
CA LYS A 126 -11.03 7.51 21.48
C LYS A 126 -11.18 8.73 22.41
N LYS A 127 -10.50 8.75 23.55
CA LYS A 127 -10.49 9.85 24.52
C LYS A 127 -9.12 10.53 24.60
N ALA A 128 -8.16 10.09 23.79
CA ALA A 128 -6.83 10.64 23.76
C ALA A 128 -6.88 12.10 23.28
N LYS A 129 -5.83 12.83 23.63
CA LYS A 129 -5.59 14.19 23.20
C LYS A 129 -4.14 14.30 22.76
N PRO A 130 -3.75 15.30 21.95
CA PRO A 130 -2.36 15.46 21.52
C PRO A 130 -1.34 15.47 22.66
N SER A 131 -1.72 15.91 23.86
CA SER A 131 -0.88 15.87 25.07
C SER A 131 -0.47 14.47 25.56
N LEU A 132 -1.11 13.40 25.07
CA LEU A 132 -0.72 12.01 25.33
C LEU A 132 0.69 11.74 24.80
N LEU A 133 0.97 12.25 23.60
CA LEU A 133 2.23 12.10 22.89
C LEU A 133 3.28 13.07 23.46
N LYS A 134 4.52 12.61 23.52
CA LYS A 134 5.66 13.34 24.11
C LYS A 134 6.72 13.72 23.09
N SER A 135 6.61 13.22 21.86
CA SER A 135 7.53 13.53 20.78
C SER A 135 7.56 15.02 20.48
N PRO A 136 8.74 15.60 20.19
CA PRO A 136 8.85 16.98 19.76
C PRO A 136 8.01 17.28 18.52
N VAL A 137 7.15 18.29 18.61
CA VAL A 137 6.52 18.94 17.46
C VAL A 137 7.56 19.88 16.83
N VAL A 138 7.98 19.56 15.61
CA VAL A 138 9.02 20.29 14.87
C VAL A 138 8.46 21.25 13.82
N ALA A 139 7.20 21.09 13.44
CA ALA A 139 6.42 22.09 12.70
C ALA A 139 4.92 21.95 13.03
N HIS A 140 4.16 23.03 12.82
CA HIS A 140 2.73 23.10 13.06
C HIS A 140 2.10 24.02 12.01
N PHE A 141 0.98 23.58 11.44
CA PHE A 141 0.24 24.26 10.36
C PHE A 141 -1.24 24.30 10.72
N GLY A 142 -2.02 25.18 10.08
CA GLY A 142 -3.49 25.10 10.13
C GLY A 142 -4.03 24.07 9.15
N GLU A 143 -5.18 23.44 9.45
CA GLU A 143 -5.78 22.37 8.62
C GLU A 143 -5.89 22.75 7.15
N ARG A 144 -6.30 24.00 6.88
CA ARG A 144 -6.59 24.49 5.53
C ARG A 144 -5.48 25.33 4.91
N ASP A 145 -4.27 25.23 5.42
CA ASP A 145 -3.16 26.03 4.91
C ASP A 145 -2.80 25.61 3.46
N PHE A 146 -2.89 24.32 3.12
CA PHE A 146 -2.65 23.81 1.76
C PHE A 146 -3.34 22.45 1.52
N PRO A 147 -3.78 22.16 0.27
CA PRO A 147 -4.45 20.89 -0.07
C PRO A 147 -3.58 19.66 0.20
N ILE A 148 -4.20 18.50 0.45
CA ILE A 148 -3.51 17.25 0.83
C ILE A 148 -2.41 16.81 -0.15
N LYS A 149 -2.61 17.03 -1.46
CA LYS A 149 -1.58 16.77 -2.48
C LYS A 149 -0.33 17.62 -2.27
N GLU A 150 -0.52 18.91 -1.99
CA GLU A 150 0.59 19.82 -1.70
C GLU A 150 1.22 19.47 -0.35
N ARG A 151 0.43 18.98 0.62
CA ARG A 151 0.93 18.52 1.92
C ARG A 151 1.93 17.38 1.78
N LEU A 152 1.57 16.31 1.06
CA LEU A 152 2.47 15.18 0.83
C LEU A 152 3.80 15.65 0.22
N LYS A 153 3.74 16.44 -0.87
CA LYS A 153 4.94 16.96 -1.52
C LYS A 153 5.79 17.78 -0.55
N ASN A 154 5.19 18.76 0.13
CA ASN A 154 5.88 19.61 1.08
C ASN A 154 6.50 18.83 2.25
N PHE A 155 5.82 17.78 2.71
CA PHE A 155 6.32 16.91 3.77
C PHE A 155 7.54 16.12 3.33
N LEU A 156 7.48 15.47 2.16
CA LEU A 156 8.59 14.70 1.62
C LEU A 156 9.79 15.59 1.32
N GLU A 157 9.59 16.74 0.66
CA GLU A 157 10.65 17.69 0.38
C GLU A 157 11.35 18.18 1.65
N TRP A 158 10.56 18.59 2.65
CA TRP A 158 11.09 19.04 3.93
C TRP A 158 11.81 17.93 4.67
N GLY A 159 11.21 16.73 4.74
CA GLY A 159 11.77 15.60 5.46
C GLY A 159 13.12 15.17 4.89
N ILE A 160 13.22 15.09 3.56
CA ILE A 160 14.48 14.75 2.87
C ILE A 160 15.55 15.83 3.08
N LYS A 161 15.18 17.12 2.99
CA LYS A 161 16.12 18.25 3.11
C LYS A 161 16.61 18.47 4.55
N GLU A 162 15.71 18.39 5.53
CA GLU A 162 16.03 18.65 6.95
C GLU A 162 16.58 17.41 7.67
N TYR A 163 16.25 16.21 7.18
CA TYR A 163 16.69 14.95 7.74
C TYR A 163 17.29 14.05 6.65
N PRO A 164 18.47 14.42 6.08
CA PRO A 164 19.04 13.64 5.00
C PRO A 164 19.50 12.26 5.47
N ALA A 165 19.34 11.27 4.57
CA ALA A 165 19.70 9.89 4.80
C ALA A 165 20.05 9.15 3.51
N LYS A 166 20.72 8.00 3.69
CA LYS A 166 21.09 7.11 2.60
C LYS A 166 19.87 6.51 1.91
N ASN A 167 18.90 6.05 2.70
CA ASN A 167 17.70 5.40 2.21
C ASN A 167 16.45 6.04 2.83
N TYR A 168 15.37 6.08 2.07
CA TYR A 168 14.09 6.65 2.48
C TYR A 168 12.98 5.62 2.40
N MET A 169 12.25 5.48 3.51
CA MET A 169 10.95 4.81 3.53
C MET A 169 9.88 5.88 3.64
N VAL A 170 8.89 5.84 2.76
CA VAL A 170 7.68 6.65 2.85
C VAL A 170 6.53 5.74 3.22
N VAL A 171 5.77 6.11 4.24
CA VAL A 171 4.55 5.42 4.63
C VAL A 171 3.39 6.38 4.42
N ILE A 172 2.37 5.98 3.65
CA ILE A 172 1.13 6.73 3.52
C ILE A 172 0.04 5.96 4.26
N TRP A 173 -0.50 6.58 5.30
CA TRP A 173 -1.40 5.96 6.27
C TRP A 173 -2.78 6.59 6.17
N GLY A 174 -3.81 5.76 6.25
CA GLY A 174 -5.22 6.17 6.32
C GLY A 174 -6.13 5.15 5.67
N HIS A 175 -7.35 5.57 5.32
CA HIS A 175 -8.21 4.75 4.45
C HIS A 175 -7.60 4.60 3.07
N GLY A 176 -7.87 3.47 2.41
CA GLY A 176 -7.45 3.20 1.05
C GLY A 176 -8.60 2.63 0.22
N GLU A 177 -8.67 3.02 -1.04
CA GLU A 177 -9.68 2.58 -2.00
C GLU A 177 -9.08 1.87 -3.22
N GLY A 178 -7.75 1.70 -3.28
CA GLY A 178 -7.04 1.15 -4.43
C GLY A 178 -7.02 2.08 -5.64
N TYR A 179 -6.93 1.52 -6.85
CA TYR A 179 -6.76 2.32 -8.07
C TYR A 179 -8.01 3.10 -8.52
N ILE A 180 -9.17 2.43 -8.47
CA ILE A 180 -10.48 3.02 -8.74
C ILE A 180 -11.33 2.83 -7.49
N GLY A 181 -11.84 3.93 -6.94
CA GLY A 181 -12.69 3.91 -5.77
C GLY A 181 -13.94 3.05 -5.97
N SER A 182 -14.56 2.62 -4.87
CA SER A 182 -15.82 1.89 -4.94
C SER A 182 -16.86 2.76 -5.67
N PRO A 183 -17.61 2.22 -6.65
CA PRO A 183 -18.67 2.97 -7.29
C PRO A 183 -19.64 3.51 -6.24
N GLU A 184 -20.07 4.76 -6.43
CA GLU A 184 -21.07 5.43 -5.60
C GLU A 184 -22.24 4.48 -5.27
N SER A 185 -22.62 4.55 -4.00
CA SER A 185 -23.89 4.10 -3.43
C SER A 185 -25.07 4.30 -4.38
N GLN A 186 -25.50 3.25 -5.07
CA GLN A 186 -26.94 3.07 -5.24
C GLN A 186 -27.47 2.68 -3.86
N GLN A 187 -28.04 3.67 -3.15
CA GLN A 187 -28.85 3.54 -1.94
C GLN A 187 -29.09 2.09 -1.48
N THR A 188 -28.21 1.56 -0.63
CA THR A 188 -28.60 0.45 0.24
C THR A 188 -28.93 1.04 1.59
N THR A 189 -30.20 1.41 1.75
CA THR A 189 -30.86 1.44 3.05
C THR A 189 -30.48 0.15 3.78
N SER A 190 -29.93 0.26 4.99
CA SER A 190 -29.95 -0.74 6.06
C SER A 190 -30.66 -2.07 5.69
N GLY A 191 -29.91 -3.12 5.36
CA GLY A 191 -30.46 -4.47 5.26
C GLY A 191 -29.85 -5.40 4.21
N LEU A 192 -29.31 -6.52 4.71
CA LEU A 192 -29.36 -7.87 4.12
C LEU A 192 -29.02 -8.02 2.63
N PHE A 193 -27.77 -8.39 2.36
CA PHE A 193 -27.38 -9.01 1.08
C PHE A 193 -28.09 -10.37 0.89
N PRO A 194 -28.46 -10.75 -0.34
CA PRO A 194 -29.32 -11.89 -0.62
C PRO A 194 -28.66 -13.27 -0.39
N SER A 195 -29.51 -14.24 -0.05
CA SER A 195 -29.23 -15.67 0.22
C SER A 195 -29.03 -16.51 -1.08
N PRO A 196 -28.64 -17.80 -1.01
CA PRO A 196 -27.49 -18.36 -1.72
C PRO A 196 -27.88 -19.07 -3.03
N ALA A 197 -26.95 -19.13 -3.98
CA ALA A 197 -26.96 -20.21 -4.97
C ALA A 197 -26.24 -21.41 -4.37
N THR A 198 -26.99 -22.49 -4.12
CA THR A 198 -26.45 -23.80 -3.78
C THR A 198 -25.73 -24.40 -4.99
N ASN A 199 -24.45 -24.73 -4.85
CA ASN A 199 -23.86 -25.97 -5.36
C ASN A 199 -22.37 -26.10 -5.02
N ASN A 200 -21.95 -27.35 -4.80
CA ASN A 200 -20.61 -27.81 -4.46
C ASN A 200 -19.55 -27.43 -5.51
N SER A 201 -18.98 -26.21 -5.47
CA SER A 201 -17.77 -25.87 -6.21
C SER A 201 -16.59 -25.60 -5.26
N MET A 202 -15.41 -26.05 -5.68
CA MET A 202 -14.11 -25.96 -5.01
C MET A 202 -13.50 -24.54 -5.03
N PHE A 203 -14.30 -23.53 -5.39
CA PHE A 203 -13.88 -22.17 -5.69
C PHE A 203 -14.95 -21.18 -5.23
N LEU A 204 -14.50 -20.02 -4.77
CA LEU A 204 -15.14 -19.12 -3.80
C LEU A 204 -16.37 -18.40 -4.38
N ASN A 205 -17.21 -17.87 -3.48
CA ASN A 205 -18.18 -16.80 -3.79
C ASN A 205 -17.85 -15.53 -2.98
N GLU A 206 -18.24 -14.36 -3.47
CA GLU A 206 -17.93 -13.04 -2.85
C GLU A 206 -18.41 -12.90 -1.40
N ASN A 207 -19.53 -13.54 -1.03
CA ASN A 207 -20.04 -13.54 0.35
C ASN A 207 -19.12 -14.28 1.33
N ASP A 208 -18.14 -15.04 0.82
CA ASP A 208 -17.29 -15.85 1.65
C ASP A 208 -15.95 -15.15 2.02
N LEU A 209 -15.61 -14.05 1.33
CA LEU A 209 -14.43 -13.19 1.61
C LEU A 209 -14.78 -11.81 2.16
N ALA A 210 -16.04 -11.39 2.02
CA ALA A 210 -16.57 -10.29 2.80
C ALA A 210 -16.64 -10.74 4.26
N LEU A 211 -15.61 -10.41 5.04
CA LEU A 211 -15.81 -10.32 6.48
C LEU A 211 -17.00 -9.38 6.67
N ASN A 212 -18.04 -9.85 7.36
CA ASN A 212 -19.09 -9.01 7.90
C ASN A 212 -18.48 -8.09 8.99
N PHE A 213 -17.56 -7.23 8.60
CA PHE A 213 -17.36 -5.98 9.33
C PHE A 213 -18.55 -5.12 8.95
N ASP A 214 -19.29 -4.64 9.96
CA ASP A 214 -20.26 -3.55 9.81
C ASP A 214 -19.48 -2.28 9.39
N TYR A 215 -18.98 -2.26 8.16
CA TYR A 215 -18.25 -1.15 7.59
C TYR A 215 -19.28 -0.23 6.96
N GLN A 216 -19.68 0.79 7.70
CA GLN A 216 -20.41 1.92 7.14
C GLN A 216 -19.34 2.86 6.57
N PHE A 217 -19.01 2.74 5.28
CA PHE A 217 -18.44 3.91 4.60
C PHE A 217 -19.53 4.99 4.67
N GLU A 218 -19.38 5.97 5.57
CA GLU A 218 -20.22 7.16 5.49
C GLU A 218 -19.92 7.81 4.14
N SER A 219 -20.90 7.71 3.23
CA SER A 219 -20.81 8.13 1.84
C SER A 219 -20.91 9.65 1.72
N THR A 220 -20.06 10.38 2.43
CA THR A 220 -20.13 11.85 2.53
C THR A 220 -19.27 12.58 1.51
N PHE A 221 -18.44 11.90 0.71
CA PHE A 221 -17.68 12.54 -0.35
C PHE A 221 -18.60 13.00 -1.50
N PRO A 222 -18.69 14.31 -1.78
CA PRO A 222 -19.77 14.90 -2.58
C PRO A 222 -19.56 14.85 -4.11
N ALA A 223 -18.54 14.15 -4.62
CA ALA A 223 -18.20 14.14 -6.04
C ALA A 223 -17.89 12.73 -6.57
N PRO A 224 -18.23 12.43 -7.84
CA PRO A 224 -17.84 11.19 -8.48
C PRO A 224 -16.32 11.11 -8.56
N LYS A 225 -15.72 10.20 -7.79
CA LYS A 225 -14.28 9.94 -7.82
C LYS A 225 -13.92 9.27 -9.15
N ASN A 226 -13.00 9.87 -9.90
CA ASN A 226 -12.51 9.28 -11.15
C ASN A 226 -11.47 8.17 -10.91
N PHE A 227 -10.76 8.26 -9.79
CA PHE A 227 -9.74 7.33 -9.32
C PHE A 227 -9.99 7.07 -7.83
N GLY A 228 -9.52 5.93 -7.35
CA GLY A 228 -9.36 5.68 -5.93
C GLY A 228 -8.12 6.39 -5.42
N GLY A 229 -7.78 6.11 -4.17
CA GLY A 229 -6.63 6.72 -3.53
C GLY A 229 -6.48 6.26 -2.09
N VAL A 230 -5.71 7.03 -1.34
CA VAL A 230 -5.40 6.79 0.06
C VAL A 230 -5.50 8.10 0.84
N ALA A 231 -5.42 8.04 2.17
CA ALA A 231 -5.35 9.19 3.05
C ALA A 231 -6.59 10.10 2.89
N LEU A 232 -7.77 9.55 3.21
CA LEU A 232 -9.05 10.26 3.11
C LEU A 232 -9.25 11.18 4.30
N ASP A 233 -9.41 12.48 4.03
CA ASP A 233 -9.78 13.50 5.00
C ASP A 233 -11.30 13.73 4.93
N TYR A 234 -12.01 13.52 6.05
CA TYR A 234 -13.48 13.65 6.11
C TYR A 234 -13.95 15.09 6.38
N SER A 235 -13.11 15.92 6.97
CA SER A 235 -13.44 17.31 7.31
C SER A 235 -13.34 18.22 6.09
N ASP A 236 -12.28 18.07 5.31
CA ASP A 236 -12.02 18.86 4.11
C ASP A 236 -12.42 18.13 2.81
N LEU A 237 -12.79 16.84 2.91
CA LEU A 237 -13.26 16.00 1.81
C LEU A 237 -12.20 15.84 0.70
N GLU A 238 -10.93 15.76 1.12
CA GLU A 238 -9.78 15.56 0.24
C GLU A 238 -9.21 14.14 0.40
N TYR A 239 -8.42 13.71 -0.59
CA TYR A 239 -7.67 12.46 -0.56
C TYR A 239 -6.52 12.50 -1.57
N LEU A 240 -5.58 11.57 -1.43
CA LEU A 240 -4.49 11.39 -2.38
C LEU A 240 -4.89 10.36 -3.44
N ASP A 241 -5.32 10.83 -4.61
CA ASP A 241 -5.54 9.94 -5.76
C ASP A 241 -4.21 9.39 -6.32
N ILE A 242 -4.27 8.25 -7.01
CA ILE A 242 -3.05 7.57 -7.49
C ILE A 242 -2.22 8.44 -8.45
N PRO A 243 -2.82 9.15 -9.43
CA PRO A 243 -2.07 10.08 -10.27
C PRO A 243 -1.36 11.18 -9.47
N ALA A 244 -2.00 11.76 -8.46
CA ALA A 244 -1.39 12.77 -7.60
C ALA A 244 -0.19 12.24 -6.82
N ILE A 245 -0.24 10.99 -6.34
CA ILE A 245 0.89 10.32 -5.68
C ILE A 245 2.02 10.12 -6.69
N SER A 246 1.71 9.59 -7.88
CA SER A 246 2.70 9.37 -8.95
C SER A 246 3.43 10.65 -9.32
N GLU A 247 2.70 11.74 -9.61
CA GLU A 247 3.26 13.06 -9.91
C GLU A 247 4.12 13.60 -8.76
N THR A 248 3.64 13.45 -7.52
CA THR A 248 4.38 13.91 -6.34
C THR A 248 5.70 13.17 -6.18
N LEU A 249 5.71 11.85 -6.33
CA LEU A 249 6.92 11.05 -6.19
C LEU A 249 7.88 11.26 -7.35
N GLU A 250 7.38 11.50 -8.56
CA GLU A 250 8.19 11.93 -9.70
C GLU A 250 8.89 13.27 -9.41
N ASP A 251 8.17 14.26 -8.88
CA ASP A 251 8.75 15.54 -8.48
C ASP A 251 9.83 15.38 -7.39
N ILE A 252 9.59 14.53 -6.38
CA ILE A 252 10.57 14.24 -5.33
C ILE A 252 11.82 13.58 -5.93
N ARG A 253 11.65 12.61 -6.82
CA ARG A 253 12.75 11.95 -7.51
C ARG A 253 13.56 12.94 -8.34
N LEU A 254 12.92 13.78 -9.15
CA LEU A 254 13.60 14.66 -10.10
C LEU A 254 14.24 15.89 -9.44
N PHE A 255 13.63 16.43 -8.39
CA PHE A 255 14.01 17.75 -7.86
C PHE A 255 14.54 17.75 -6.42
N THR A 256 14.37 16.65 -5.67
CA THR A 256 14.73 16.59 -4.24
C THR A 256 15.77 15.53 -3.93
N LEU A 257 15.64 14.33 -4.49
CA LEU A 257 16.60 13.24 -4.26
C LEU A 257 17.86 13.41 -5.12
N GLU A 258 19.01 13.10 -4.52
CA GLU A 258 20.28 13.13 -5.24
C GLU A 258 20.32 12.08 -6.36
N GLU A 259 20.95 12.43 -7.48
CA GLU A 259 21.14 11.54 -8.64
C GLU A 259 19.84 10.97 -9.24
N GLU A 260 18.70 11.64 -9.04
CA GLU A 260 17.38 11.19 -9.49
C GLU A 260 17.04 9.76 -9.02
N LYS A 261 17.56 9.37 -7.83
CA LYS A 261 17.27 8.05 -7.26
C LYS A 261 15.79 7.92 -6.90
N LYS A 262 15.30 6.69 -6.95
CA LYS A 262 13.94 6.36 -6.51
C LYS A 262 13.83 6.43 -4.98
N ILE A 263 12.60 6.59 -4.48
CA ILE A 263 12.28 6.29 -3.08
C ILE A 263 12.50 4.79 -2.88
N ASP A 264 13.30 4.43 -1.87
CA ASP A 264 13.73 3.06 -1.66
C ASP A 264 12.52 2.17 -1.31
N ILE A 265 11.67 2.60 -0.36
CA ILE A 265 10.45 1.85 0.01
C ILE A 265 9.26 2.81 0.10
N LEU A 266 8.19 2.52 -0.64
CA LEU A 266 6.87 3.09 -0.39
C LEU A 266 5.99 2.03 0.23
N ALA A 267 5.45 2.32 1.40
CA ALA A 267 4.51 1.48 2.11
C ALA A 267 3.16 2.18 2.21
N PHE A 268 2.09 1.48 1.84
CA PHE A 268 0.74 1.90 2.13
C PHE A 268 0.25 1.17 3.37
N ASP A 269 0.02 1.92 4.44
CA ASP A 269 -0.71 1.45 5.62
C ASP A 269 -2.19 1.76 5.42
N ALA A 270 -2.76 1.10 4.42
CA ALA A 270 -4.08 1.37 3.88
C ALA A 270 -4.60 0.18 3.04
N CYS A 271 -5.93 0.09 2.97
CA CYS A 271 -6.62 -0.97 2.25
C CYS A 271 -6.40 -0.90 0.72
N LEU A 272 -6.36 -2.07 0.06
CA LEU A 272 -6.48 -2.22 -1.40
C LEU A 272 -5.36 -1.59 -2.26
N MET A 273 -4.26 -1.12 -1.66
CA MET A 273 -3.20 -0.41 -2.38
C MET A 273 -2.23 -1.33 -3.13
N GLN A 274 -2.27 -2.65 -2.88
CA GLN A 274 -1.41 -3.63 -3.52
C GLN A 274 -2.01 -4.19 -4.83
N SER A 275 -2.19 -3.30 -5.80
CA SER A 275 -2.66 -3.63 -7.15
C SER A 275 -1.61 -3.32 -8.22
N LEU A 276 -1.71 -4.01 -9.36
CA LEU A 276 -0.81 -3.84 -10.49
C LEU A 276 -0.96 -2.46 -11.14
N GLU A 277 -2.18 -1.90 -11.14
CA GLU A 277 -2.45 -0.54 -11.62
C GLU A 277 -1.70 0.50 -10.77
N VAL A 278 -1.79 0.39 -9.43
CA VAL A 278 -1.04 1.24 -8.50
C VAL A 278 0.46 1.05 -8.70
N ALA A 279 0.93 -0.20 -8.72
CA ALA A 279 2.34 -0.52 -8.88
C ALA A 279 2.92 0.01 -10.20
N PHE A 280 2.14 -0.05 -11.29
CA PHE A 280 2.53 0.44 -12.60
C PHE A 280 2.72 1.96 -12.62
N ASP A 281 1.80 2.72 -12.01
CA ASP A 281 1.87 4.19 -11.95
C ASP A 281 3.02 4.70 -11.06
N LEU A 282 3.55 3.86 -10.16
CA LEU A 282 4.60 4.24 -9.20
C LEU A 282 6.00 3.70 -9.55
N LYS A 283 6.11 2.79 -10.53
CA LYS A 283 7.35 2.07 -10.86
C LYS A 283 8.55 2.97 -11.20
N ASP A 284 8.30 4.17 -11.71
CA ASP A 284 9.37 5.07 -12.14
C ASP A 284 9.98 5.87 -10.98
N SER A 285 9.30 5.95 -9.84
CA SER A 285 9.71 6.76 -8.68
C SER A 285 9.97 5.95 -7.40
N VAL A 286 9.60 4.66 -7.39
CA VAL A 286 9.72 3.76 -6.22
C VAL A 286 10.47 2.48 -6.60
N GLU A 287 11.35 2.01 -5.72
CA GLU A 287 12.05 0.72 -5.89
C GLU A 287 11.24 -0.46 -5.35
N PHE A 288 10.81 -0.38 -4.08
CA PHE A 288 9.99 -1.41 -3.42
C PHE A 288 8.63 -0.86 -2.97
N LEU A 289 7.56 -1.55 -3.36
CA LEU A 289 6.20 -1.25 -2.92
C LEU A 289 5.75 -2.25 -1.87
N VAL A 290 5.14 -1.78 -0.79
CA VAL A 290 4.56 -2.61 0.28
C VAL A 290 3.12 -2.18 0.54
N GLY A 291 2.22 -3.13 0.73
CA GLY A 291 0.81 -2.87 0.98
C GLY A 291 -0.04 -4.13 1.03
N SER A 292 -1.34 -3.91 1.20
CA SER A 292 -2.38 -4.95 1.27
C SER A 292 -3.21 -4.98 -0.02
N ASP A 293 -3.56 -6.19 -0.48
CA ASP A 293 -4.47 -6.37 -1.64
C ASP A 293 -5.95 -6.33 -1.25
N GLN A 294 -6.22 -6.34 0.05
CA GLN A 294 -7.54 -6.46 0.67
C GLN A 294 -7.68 -5.40 1.78
N ILE A 295 -8.85 -5.37 2.42
CA ILE A 295 -9.09 -4.59 3.64
C ILE A 295 -8.06 -4.99 4.70
N GLN A 296 -7.33 -3.99 5.20
CA GLN A 296 -6.33 -4.15 6.25
C GLN A 296 -6.96 -4.09 7.63
N ASN A 297 -6.31 -4.70 8.62
CA ASN A 297 -6.68 -4.51 10.02
C ASN A 297 -6.39 -3.07 10.46
N TYR A 298 -7.29 -2.47 11.25
CA TYR A 298 -7.15 -1.09 11.73
C TYR A 298 -5.93 -0.85 12.64
N LEU A 299 -5.34 -1.90 13.22
CA LEU A 299 -4.08 -1.79 13.95
C LEU A 299 -2.89 -1.46 13.04
N GLY A 300 -3.06 -1.49 11.71
CA GLY A 300 -2.08 -1.02 10.75
C GLY A 300 -0.78 -1.84 10.73
N MET A 301 0.30 -1.19 10.30
CA MET A 301 1.64 -1.79 10.32
C MET A 301 2.22 -1.82 11.75
N PRO A 302 3.04 -2.84 12.09
CA PRO A 302 3.64 -2.92 13.42
C PRO A 302 4.84 -1.98 13.56
N TYR A 303 4.62 -0.66 13.63
CA TYR A 303 5.66 0.36 13.63
C TYR A 303 6.75 0.08 14.68
N LYS A 304 6.39 -0.35 15.89
CA LYS A 304 7.38 -0.73 16.90
C LYS A 304 8.38 -1.77 16.36
N MET A 305 7.88 -2.84 15.74
CA MET A 305 8.72 -3.93 15.24
C MET A 305 9.54 -3.49 14.03
N LEU A 306 8.92 -2.74 13.10
CA LEU A 306 9.58 -2.22 11.91
C LEU A 306 10.74 -1.28 12.29
N MET A 307 10.50 -0.33 13.19
CA MET A 307 11.52 0.63 13.63
C MET A 307 12.60 -0.03 14.48
N SER A 308 12.23 -0.96 15.38
CA SER A 308 13.22 -1.74 16.14
C SER A 308 14.18 -2.48 15.19
N LYS A 309 13.64 -3.07 14.12
CA LYS A 309 14.44 -3.77 13.12
C LYS A 309 15.42 -2.86 12.37
N LEU A 310 14.98 -1.66 11.97
CA LEU A 310 15.85 -0.64 11.36
C LEU A 310 16.93 -0.13 12.32
N ASN A 311 16.64 -0.12 13.62
CA ASN A 311 17.51 0.44 14.65
C ASN A 311 18.47 -0.58 15.28
N ASP A 312 18.22 -1.88 15.12
CA ASP A 312 19.09 -2.94 15.62
C ASP A 312 20.41 -3.04 14.82
N LYS A 313 20.35 -2.78 13.50
CA LYS A 313 21.50 -2.84 12.60
C LYS A 313 21.25 -2.03 11.34
N ILE A 314 22.33 -1.59 10.69
CA ILE A 314 22.25 -1.07 9.33
C ILE A 314 21.78 -2.19 8.41
N ILE A 315 20.63 -1.98 7.78
CA ILE A 315 19.97 -2.90 6.85
C ILE A 315 19.79 -2.22 5.49
N THR A 316 19.91 -2.98 4.41
CA THR A 316 19.68 -2.45 3.05
C THR A 316 18.18 -2.36 2.74
N PRO A 317 17.75 -1.51 1.79
CA PRO A 317 16.36 -1.45 1.36
C PRO A 317 15.78 -2.80 0.94
N TYR A 318 16.52 -3.55 0.13
CA TYR A 318 16.11 -4.89 -0.30
C TYR A 318 15.85 -5.84 0.88
N GLU A 319 16.78 -5.90 1.85
CA GLU A 319 16.64 -6.76 3.01
C GLU A 319 15.45 -6.33 3.87
N PHE A 320 15.27 -5.03 4.08
CA PHE A 320 14.18 -4.52 4.92
C PHE A 320 12.81 -4.72 4.27
N ALA A 321 12.66 -4.36 2.99
CA ALA A 321 11.44 -4.59 2.21
C ALA A 321 11.01 -6.07 2.25
N LYS A 322 11.97 -6.98 2.15
CA LYS A 322 11.74 -8.43 2.21
C LYS A 322 11.30 -8.94 3.60
N GLU A 323 11.68 -8.26 4.67
CA GLU A 323 11.36 -8.65 6.03
C GLU A 323 10.01 -8.10 6.51
N ILE A 324 9.53 -6.99 5.94
CA ILE A 324 8.28 -6.33 6.37
C ILE A 324 7.09 -7.31 6.44
N PRO A 325 6.76 -8.10 5.39
CA PRO A 325 5.63 -9.03 5.47
C PRO A 325 5.72 -10.04 6.63
N ALA A 326 6.92 -10.54 6.92
CA ALA A 326 7.13 -11.49 8.01
C ALA A 326 6.99 -10.81 9.40
N LEU A 327 7.36 -9.53 9.52
CA LEU A 327 7.16 -8.78 10.76
C LEU A 327 5.68 -8.50 11.03
N VAL A 328 4.89 -8.23 9.98
CA VAL A 328 3.42 -8.12 10.08
C VAL A 328 2.79 -9.46 10.48
N GLU A 329 3.24 -10.57 9.88
CA GLU A 329 2.76 -11.89 10.32
C GLU A 329 3.12 -12.18 11.79
N GLU A 330 4.35 -11.84 12.20
CA GLU A 330 4.80 -12.04 13.58
C GLU A 330 3.98 -11.19 14.57
N SER A 331 3.63 -9.95 14.22
CA SER A 331 2.89 -9.06 15.11
C SER A 331 1.46 -9.55 15.38
N PHE A 332 0.80 -10.17 14.40
CA PHE A 332 -0.53 -10.80 14.55
C PHE A 332 -0.46 -12.24 15.07
N SER A 333 0.71 -12.89 15.00
CA SER A 333 0.90 -14.25 15.51
C SER A 333 0.81 -14.31 17.03
N LYS A 334 0.66 -15.53 17.57
CA LYS A 334 0.61 -15.76 19.03
C LYS A 334 1.86 -15.20 19.74
N GLY A 335 1.65 -14.26 20.65
CA GLY A 335 2.73 -13.56 21.36
C GLY A 335 3.36 -12.39 20.58
N GLY A 336 2.76 -12.02 19.46
CA GLY A 336 2.87 -10.71 18.83
C GLY A 336 1.84 -9.76 19.45
N TYR A 337 2.20 -8.49 19.59
CA TYR A 337 1.43 -7.55 20.39
C TYR A 337 0.12 -7.10 19.72
N GLN A 338 0.06 -7.07 18.38
CA GLN A 338 -1.19 -6.81 17.65
C GLN A 338 -2.13 -8.02 17.74
N GLY A 339 -1.59 -9.25 17.69
CA GLY A 339 -2.38 -10.48 17.85
C GLY A 339 -2.95 -10.68 19.26
N ASP A 340 -2.28 -10.13 20.29
CA ASP A 340 -2.82 -10.08 21.65
C ASP A 340 -4.01 -9.09 21.79
N ILE A 341 -4.07 -8.07 20.93
CA ILE A 341 -5.15 -7.06 20.87
C ILE A 341 -6.32 -7.57 20.02
N ASP A 342 -6.02 -8.02 18.80
CA ASP A 342 -7.00 -8.56 17.85
C ASP A 342 -6.56 -9.93 17.32
N PRO A 343 -6.98 -11.02 18.01
CA PRO A 343 -6.69 -12.39 17.58
C PRO A 343 -7.25 -12.76 16.21
N GLU A 344 -8.29 -12.06 15.73
CA GLU A 344 -8.88 -12.33 14.42
C GLU A 344 -8.04 -11.72 13.28
N GLY A 345 -7.18 -10.74 13.57
CA GLY A 345 -6.30 -10.11 12.58
C GLY A 345 -5.40 -11.10 11.84
N LEU A 346 -4.91 -12.14 12.52
CA LEU A 346 -4.10 -13.22 11.91
C LEU A 346 -4.87 -14.01 10.84
N ARG A 347 -6.20 -14.01 10.87
CA ARG A 347 -6.99 -14.84 9.95
C ARG A 347 -7.08 -14.22 8.56
N THR A 348 -7.05 -12.89 8.46
CA THR A 348 -7.52 -12.18 7.26
C THR A 348 -6.56 -11.16 6.68
N PHE A 349 -5.49 -10.80 7.38
CA PHE A 349 -4.50 -9.85 6.88
C PHE A 349 -3.88 -10.30 5.56
N THR A 350 -3.47 -9.36 4.73
CA THR A 350 -2.61 -9.60 3.58
C THR A 350 -1.57 -8.51 3.52
N VAL A 351 -0.35 -8.88 3.15
CA VAL A 351 0.73 -7.92 2.93
C VAL A 351 1.75 -8.54 1.98
N SER A 352 2.22 -7.76 1.01
CA SER A 352 3.32 -8.18 0.15
C SER A 352 4.34 -7.06 -0.03
N SER A 353 5.53 -7.44 -0.49
CA SER A 353 6.56 -6.52 -0.94
C SER A 353 6.92 -6.85 -2.38
N ILE A 354 6.81 -5.86 -3.27
CA ILE A 354 7.04 -5.97 -4.70
C ILE A 354 8.27 -5.15 -5.10
N ASN A 355 9.19 -5.77 -5.82
CA ASN A 355 10.23 -5.06 -6.57
C ASN A 355 9.64 -4.56 -7.89
N LEU A 356 9.53 -3.24 -8.04
CA LEU A 356 8.87 -2.63 -9.20
C LEU A 356 9.71 -2.72 -10.48
N GLU A 357 11.04 -2.81 -10.37
CA GLU A 357 11.91 -3.07 -11.53
C GLU A 357 11.74 -4.50 -12.04
N GLU A 358 11.76 -5.50 -11.16
CA GLU A 358 11.52 -6.90 -11.55
C GLU A 358 10.09 -7.09 -12.10
N MET A 359 9.10 -6.38 -11.54
CA MET A 359 7.74 -6.35 -12.08
C MET A 359 7.71 -5.81 -13.51
N GLU A 360 8.34 -4.66 -13.77
CA GLU A 360 8.37 -4.05 -15.11
C GLU A 360 9.09 -4.95 -16.12
N LEU A 361 10.25 -5.50 -15.75
CA LEU A 361 11.09 -6.28 -16.65
C LEU A 361 10.59 -7.71 -16.91
N LEU A 362 9.86 -8.31 -15.96
CA LEU A 362 9.45 -9.72 -16.05
C LEU A 362 7.94 -9.88 -16.16
N LEU A 363 7.15 -9.20 -15.33
CA LEU A 363 5.72 -9.45 -15.23
C LEU A 363 4.95 -8.83 -16.39
N LEU A 364 5.24 -7.57 -16.76
CA LEU A 364 4.52 -6.90 -17.86
C LEU A 364 4.70 -7.61 -19.22
N PRO A 365 5.92 -8.05 -19.61
CA PRO A 365 6.09 -8.88 -20.80
C PRO A 365 5.33 -10.21 -20.73
N ALA A 366 5.39 -10.90 -19.58
CA ALA A 366 4.71 -12.17 -19.40
C ALA A 366 3.18 -12.03 -19.49
N LEU A 367 2.61 -10.93 -18.98
CA LEU A 367 1.18 -10.63 -19.10
C LEU A 367 0.77 -10.35 -20.55
N SER A 368 1.64 -9.72 -21.34
CA SER A 368 1.43 -9.53 -22.79
C SER A 368 1.41 -10.87 -23.55
N ASP A 369 2.39 -11.74 -23.30
CA ASP A 369 2.44 -13.09 -23.88
C ASP A 369 1.22 -13.93 -23.48
N PHE A 370 0.82 -13.83 -22.21
CA PHE A 370 -0.40 -14.43 -21.68
C PHE A 370 -1.64 -13.93 -22.41
N SER A 371 -1.80 -12.61 -22.57
CA SER A 371 -2.92 -12.02 -23.30
C SER A 371 -3.03 -12.60 -24.72
N GLN A 372 -1.90 -12.68 -25.43
CA GLN A 372 -1.88 -13.26 -26.77
C GLN A 372 -2.26 -14.74 -26.80
N ALA A 373 -1.79 -15.53 -25.83
CA ALA A 373 -2.13 -16.94 -25.72
C ALA A 373 -3.61 -17.14 -25.34
N MET A 374 -4.13 -16.32 -24.44
CA MET A 374 -5.53 -16.33 -23.98
C MET A 374 -6.47 -16.02 -25.15
N MET A 375 -6.16 -14.99 -25.94
CA MET A 375 -6.94 -14.65 -27.13
C MET A 375 -7.00 -15.82 -28.13
N LYS A 376 -5.88 -16.50 -28.38
CA LYS A 376 -5.83 -17.69 -29.26
C LYS A 376 -6.60 -18.88 -28.69
N TYR A 377 -6.56 -19.07 -27.37
CA TYR A 377 -7.34 -20.09 -26.68
C TYR A 377 -8.85 -19.82 -26.83
N ILE A 378 -9.30 -18.59 -26.60
CA ILE A 378 -10.69 -18.18 -26.79
C ILE A 378 -11.16 -18.42 -28.23
N ASP A 379 -10.32 -18.07 -29.23
CA ASP A 379 -10.65 -18.21 -30.64
C ASP A 379 -10.70 -19.68 -31.12
N GLU A 380 -10.11 -20.62 -30.37
CA GLU A 380 -10.08 -22.03 -30.74
C GLU A 380 -11.48 -22.66 -30.75
N LYS A 381 -12.30 -22.38 -29.71
CA LYS A 381 -13.64 -22.94 -29.56
C LYS A 381 -14.55 -22.00 -28.77
N MET A 382 -15.81 -21.88 -29.22
CA MET A 382 -16.82 -21.05 -28.53
C MET A 382 -17.02 -21.45 -27.05
N ILE A 383 -16.90 -22.74 -26.71
CA ILE A 383 -17.06 -23.25 -25.34
C ILE A 383 -16.03 -22.64 -24.36
N ARG A 384 -14.87 -22.17 -24.84
CA ARG A 384 -13.82 -21.58 -23.98
C ARG A 384 -14.29 -20.36 -23.23
N LYS A 385 -15.16 -19.54 -23.84
CA LYS A 385 -15.74 -18.37 -23.16
C LYS A 385 -16.61 -18.79 -21.97
N LEU A 386 -17.36 -19.90 -22.09
CA LEU A 386 -18.16 -20.47 -21.01
C LEU A 386 -17.28 -21.02 -19.87
N GLU A 387 -16.21 -21.73 -20.21
CA GLU A 387 -15.24 -22.26 -19.25
C GLU A 387 -14.54 -21.13 -18.47
N LEU A 388 -14.09 -20.09 -19.18
CA LEU A 388 -13.43 -18.92 -18.57
C LEU A 388 -14.42 -18.09 -17.74
N GLY A 389 -15.64 -17.88 -18.22
CA GLY A 389 -16.68 -17.20 -17.45
C GLY A 389 -16.94 -17.89 -16.11
N PHE A 390 -16.97 -19.22 -16.08
CA PHE A 390 -17.10 -19.98 -14.84
C PHE A 390 -15.89 -19.81 -13.91
N ILE A 391 -14.66 -19.85 -14.42
CA ILE A 391 -13.46 -19.56 -13.60
C ILE A 391 -13.52 -18.14 -13.04
N LEU A 392 -13.92 -17.16 -13.84
CA LEU A 392 -13.98 -15.76 -13.44
C LEU A 392 -15.09 -15.51 -12.41
N GLU A 393 -16.22 -16.21 -12.51
CA GLU A 393 -17.26 -16.13 -11.47
C GLU A 393 -16.81 -16.75 -10.14
N LYS A 394 -16.05 -17.85 -10.21
CA LYS A 394 -15.67 -18.64 -9.03
C LYS A 394 -14.33 -18.28 -8.40
N THR A 395 -13.45 -17.63 -9.15
CA THR A 395 -12.20 -17.14 -8.59
C THR A 395 -12.51 -15.90 -7.76
N PRO A 396 -12.06 -15.85 -6.50
CA PRO A 396 -12.37 -14.73 -5.62
C PRO A 396 -11.84 -13.41 -6.14
N SER A 397 -12.61 -12.36 -5.90
CA SER A 397 -12.22 -10.96 -6.05
C SER A 397 -12.31 -10.25 -4.71
N PHE A 398 -11.49 -9.22 -4.57
CA PHE A 398 -11.45 -8.31 -3.43
C PHE A 398 -12.31 -7.08 -3.69
N GLN A 399 -12.46 -6.24 -2.67
CA GLN A 399 -13.16 -4.97 -2.82
C GLN A 399 -12.51 -4.13 -3.93
N GLY A 400 -13.31 -3.41 -4.71
CA GLY A 400 -12.83 -2.75 -5.91
C GLY A 400 -12.68 -3.69 -7.12
N GLU A 401 -13.13 -4.94 -7.00
CA GLU A 401 -13.13 -5.97 -8.06
C GLU A 401 -11.73 -6.28 -8.60
N SER A 402 -10.72 -6.09 -7.76
CA SER A 402 -9.37 -6.55 -7.99
C SER A 402 -9.27 -8.04 -7.67
N ARG A 403 -8.30 -8.71 -8.28
CA ARG A 403 -8.14 -10.15 -8.21
C ARG A 403 -6.67 -10.50 -8.11
N ASP A 404 -6.28 -11.29 -7.12
CA ASP A 404 -4.90 -11.77 -7.02
C ASP A 404 -4.53 -12.54 -8.30
N ILE A 405 -3.47 -12.08 -8.95
CA ILE A 405 -3.02 -12.61 -10.24
C ILE A 405 -2.60 -14.07 -10.09
N GLY A 406 -1.93 -14.40 -8.99
CA GLY A 406 -1.45 -15.76 -8.70
C GLY A 406 -2.59 -16.77 -8.61
N ILE A 407 -3.66 -16.42 -7.90
CA ILE A 407 -4.86 -17.25 -7.78
C ILE A 407 -5.53 -17.44 -9.14
N PHE A 408 -5.70 -16.36 -9.91
CA PHE A 408 -6.30 -16.47 -11.24
C PHE A 408 -5.48 -17.40 -12.15
N MET A 409 -4.15 -17.26 -12.16
CA MET A 409 -3.27 -18.17 -12.91
C MET A 409 -3.38 -19.61 -12.40
N GLY A 410 -3.44 -19.83 -11.09
CA GLY A 410 -3.60 -21.15 -10.49
C GLY A 410 -4.89 -21.84 -10.94
N SER A 411 -6.02 -21.14 -10.85
CA SER A 411 -7.33 -21.62 -11.31
C SER A 411 -7.30 -21.98 -12.81
N LEU A 412 -6.65 -21.15 -13.62
CA LEU A 412 -6.53 -21.40 -15.05
C LEU A 412 -5.67 -22.62 -15.37
N LEU A 413 -4.54 -22.79 -14.69
CA LEU A 413 -3.66 -23.96 -14.86
C LEU A 413 -4.39 -25.26 -14.49
N MET A 414 -5.22 -25.24 -13.43
CA MET A 414 -6.05 -26.38 -13.06
C MET A 414 -7.04 -26.74 -14.17
N LEU A 415 -7.78 -25.76 -14.70
CA LEU A 415 -8.71 -25.99 -15.80
C LEU A 415 -8.01 -26.57 -17.04
N LEU A 416 -6.87 -26.00 -17.44
CA LEU A 416 -6.13 -26.47 -18.62
C LEU A 416 -5.58 -27.89 -18.42
N THR A 417 -5.16 -28.23 -17.20
CA THR A 417 -4.68 -29.58 -16.86
C THR A 417 -5.83 -30.59 -16.91
N GLU A 418 -6.98 -30.29 -16.28
CA GLU A 418 -8.17 -31.14 -16.31
C GLU A 418 -8.68 -31.36 -17.74
N GLU A 419 -8.61 -30.33 -18.59
CA GLU A 419 -8.97 -30.43 -19.99
C GLU A 419 -8.05 -31.42 -20.74
N ALA A 420 -6.74 -31.28 -20.56
CA ALA A 420 -5.75 -32.14 -21.21
C ALA A 420 -5.89 -33.60 -20.75
N GLU A 421 -6.13 -33.83 -19.46
CA GLU A 421 -6.38 -35.17 -18.90
C GLU A 421 -7.65 -35.79 -19.50
N ARG A 422 -8.74 -35.03 -19.57
CA ARG A 422 -10.02 -35.49 -20.15
C ARG A 422 -9.88 -35.85 -21.62
N ASN A 423 -9.10 -35.09 -22.37
CA ASN A 423 -8.89 -35.29 -23.80
C ASN A 423 -7.76 -36.27 -24.13
N GLY A 424 -6.94 -36.65 -23.14
CA GLY A 424 -5.72 -37.44 -23.32
C GLY A 424 -4.60 -36.72 -24.09
N THR A 425 -4.77 -35.43 -24.41
CA THR A 425 -3.79 -34.60 -25.11
C THR A 425 -4.11 -33.12 -24.90
N TRP A 426 -3.09 -32.27 -25.00
CA TRP A 426 -3.23 -30.83 -25.08
C TRP A 426 -3.62 -30.41 -26.50
N SER A 427 -4.47 -29.38 -26.62
CA SER A 427 -4.56 -28.62 -27.87
C SER A 427 -3.37 -27.67 -27.98
N GLN A 428 -3.07 -27.20 -29.19
CA GLN A 428 -1.97 -26.24 -29.37
C GLN A 428 -2.23 -24.93 -28.62
N ALA A 429 -3.49 -24.48 -28.56
CA ALA A 429 -3.84 -23.25 -27.85
C ALA A 429 -3.79 -23.45 -26.32
N SER A 430 -4.32 -24.56 -25.79
CA SER A 430 -4.25 -24.88 -24.36
C SER A 430 -2.80 -25.03 -23.87
N GLN A 431 -1.92 -25.67 -24.66
CA GLN A 431 -0.51 -25.79 -24.31
C GLN A 431 0.18 -24.42 -24.23
N LYS A 432 -0.02 -23.55 -25.22
CA LYS A 432 0.57 -22.20 -25.22
C LYS A 432 0.06 -21.34 -24.07
N LEU A 433 -1.24 -21.43 -23.76
CA LEU A 433 -1.80 -20.70 -22.62
C LEU A 433 -1.26 -21.23 -21.29
N TYR A 434 -1.06 -22.54 -21.16
CA TYR A 434 -0.43 -23.15 -19.99
C TYR A 434 1.00 -22.63 -19.79
N GLU A 435 1.83 -22.65 -20.84
CA GLU A 435 3.21 -22.14 -20.82
C GLU A 435 3.27 -20.64 -20.48
N ALA A 436 2.38 -19.82 -21.07
CA ALA A 436 2.31 -18.40 -20.79
C ALA A 436 1.83 -18.12 -19.34
N SER A 437 0.86 -18.88 -18.83
CA SER A 437 0.37 -18.77 -17.44
C SER A 437 1.46 -19.16 -16.43
N GLN A 438 2.26 -20.18 -16.74
CA GLN A 438 3.44 -20.52 -15.93
C GLN A 438 4.50 -19.42 -15.96
N SER A 439 4.67 -18.74 -17.10
CA SER A 439 5.59 -17.61 -17.22
C SER A 439 5.14 -16.41 -16.38
N VAL A 440 3.83 -16.12 -16.33
CA VAL A 440 3.26 -15.12 -15.41
C VAL A 440 3.50 -15.53 -13.95
N LEU A 441 3.25 -16.79 -13.58
CA LEU A 441 3.53 -17.28 -12.22
C LEU A 441 5.02 -17.22 -11.87
N TYR A 442 5.92 -17.46 -12.82
CA TYR A 442 7.34 -17.29 -12.61
C TYR A 442 7.68 -15.82 -12.36
N ALA A 443 7.18 -14.92 -13.20
CA ALA A 443 7.42 -13.49 -13.09
C ALA A 443 6.89 -12.90 -11.78
N ILE A 444 5.67 -13.24 -11.36
CA ILE A 444 5.12 -12.76 -10.08
C ILE A 444 5.90 -13.31 -8.88
N ASN A 445 6.36 -14.57 -8.91
CA ASN A 445 7.22 -15.11 -7.85
C ASN A 445 8.61 -14.45 -7.79
N ARG A 446 9.04 -13.81 -8.88
CA ARG A 446 10.29 -13.05 -8.95
C ARG A 446 10.09 -11.62 -8.45
N SER A 447 9.03 -10.94 -8.92
CA SER A 447 8.73 -9.57 -8.53
C SER A 447 8.22 -9.44 -7.09
N THR A 448 7.43 -10.40 -6.60
CA THR A 448 6.97 -10.44 -5.21
C THR A 448 8.08 -11.02 -4.33
N MET A 449 8.86 -10.14 -3.70
CA MET A 449 10.04 -10.50 -2.91
C MET A 449 9.71 -11.33 -1.68
N SER A 450 8.57 -11.02 -1.07
CA SER A 450 8.03 -11.65 0.13
C SER A 450 6.56 -11.27 0.26
N TYR A 451 5.80 -12.14 0.90
CA TYR A 451 4.40 -11.91 1.20
C TYR A 451 4.03 -12.69 2.45
N ALA A 452 3.02 -12.22 3.15
CA ALA A 452 2.39 -12.90 4.25
C ALA A 452 0.89 -12.64 4.19
N TYR A 453 0.11 -13.61 4.63
CA TYR A 453 -1.33 -13.53 4.58
C TYR A 453 -1.95 -14.46 5.60
N GLY A 454 -3.17 -14.13 6.00
CA GLY A 454 -3.85 -14.81 7.07
C GLY A 454 -4.27 -16.25 6.77
N THR A 455 -4.54 -17.00 7.84
CA THR A 455 -4.83 -18.43 7.78
C THR A 455 -6.03 -18.78 6.90
N MET A 456 -6.99 -17.87 6.71
CA MET A 456 -8.15 -18.11 5.84
C MET A 456 -7.75 -18.42 4.39
N TYR A 457 -6.62 -17.90 3.93
CA TYR A 457 -6.19 -18.04 2.54
C TYR A 457 -5.46 -19.36 2.27
N TYR A 458 -5.03 -20.13 3.29
CA TYR A 458 -4.25 -21.36 3.05
C TYR A 458 -4.53 -22.52 4.02
N SER A 459 -5.29 -22.32 5.09
CA SER A 459 -5.69 -23.36 6.05
C SER A 459 -7.13 -23.80 5.82
N PRO A 460 -7.37 -25.03 5.32
CA PRO A 460 -8.73 -25.55 5.14
C PRO A 460 -9.53 -25.66 6.44
N GLN A 461 -8.85 -25.82 7.58
CA GLN A 461 -9.49 -25.93 8.90
C GLN A 461 -9.97 -24.57 9.44
N ASP A 462 -9.23 -23.49 9.15
CA ASP A 462 -9.53 -22.14 9.64
C ASP A 462 -10.43 -21.35 8.68
N SER A 463 -10.58 -21.86 7.46
CA SER A 463 -11.46 -21.31 6.45
C SER A 463 -12.91 -21.79 6.66
N GLN A 464 -13.70 -21.00 7.39
CA GLN A 464 -15.11 -21.33 7.67
C GLN A 464 -15.95 -21.57 6.40
N ASN A 465 -15.53 -20.97 5.28
CA ASN A 465 -16.22 -21.05 4.00
C ASN A 465 -15.56 -22.00 2.97
N LYS A 466 -14.56 -22.81 3.38
CA LYS A 466 -13.72 -23.64 2.49
C LYS A 466 -12.93 -22.83 1.46
N ASN A 467 -12.61 -21.60 1.79
CA ASN A 467 -11.93 -20.62 0.96
C ASN A 467 -10.40 -20.73 0.92
N TYR A 468 -9.86 -21.94 0.73
CA TYR A 468 -8.41 -22.11 0.71
C TYR A 468 -7.85 -21.91 -0.71
N LEU A 469 -6.85 -21.04 -0.81
CA LEU A 469 -6.19 -20.64 -2.04
C LEU A 469 -4.88 -21.44 -2.06
N LEU A 470 -4.82 -22.47 -2.90
CA LEU A 470 -3.84 -23.58 -3.00
C LEU A 470 -2.34 -23.18 -3.08
N GLY A 471 -1.84 -22.27 -2.24
CA GLY A 471 -0.50 -21.69 -2.28
C GLY A 471 -0.27 -20.71 -3.44
N PHE A 472 -1.32 -20.38 -4.20
CA PHE A 472 -1.22 -19.50 -5.37
C PHE A 472 -1.28 -18.02 -5.04
N PHE A 473 -1.81 -17.64 -3.87
CA PHE A 473 -1.89 -16.24 -3.46
C PHE A 473 -0.49 -15.61 -3.41
N LYS A 474 -0.36 -14.39 -3.96
CA LYS A 474 0.90 -13.63 -3.98
C LYS A 474 0.76 -12.23 -3.39
N GLY A 475 -0.46 -11.80 -3.07
CA GLY A 475 -0.72 -10.46 -2.54
C GLY A 475 -0.39 -9.40 -3.58
N LEU A 476 -0.70 -9.66 -4.85
CA LEU A 476 -0.64 -8.65 -5.91
C LEU A 476 -1.85 -8.86 -6.82
N SER A 477 -2.75 -7.88 -6.78
CA SER A 477 -4.01 -7.92 -7.50
C SER A 477 -3.96 -7.16 -8.83
N ALA A 478 -4.86 -7.45 -9.75
CA ALA A 478 -5.15 -6.61 -10.91
C ALA A 478 -6.67 -6.60 -11.15
N TRP A 479 -7.17 -5.60 -11.87
CA TRP A 479 -8.56 -5.54 -12.26
C TRP A 479 -8.88 -6.61 -13.31
N ILE A 480 -9.43 -7.70 -12.81
CA ILE A 480 -9.91 -8.83 -13.60
C ILE A 480 -11.37 -9.04 -13.19
N PRO A 481 -12.31 -8.45 -13.93
CA PRO A 481 -13.70 -8.39 -13.52
C PRO A 481 -14.32 -9.79 -13.48
N LYS A 482 -15.32 -9.97 -12.61
CA LYS A 482 -16.01 -11.26 -12.45
C LYS A 482 -17.03 -11.56 -13.54
N SER A 483 -17.61 -10.50 -14.12
CA SER A 483 -18.78 -10.59 -15.00
C SER A 483 -18.72 -9.56 -16.12
N GLY A 484 -19.49 -9.81 -17.18
CA GLY A 484 -19.65 -8.84 -18.26
C GLY A 484 -20.36 -7.58 -17.82
N ASN A 485 -21.28 -7.66 -16.86
CA ASN A 485 -21.94 -6.50 -16.28
C ASN A 485 -20.95 -5.58 -15.56
N THR A 486 -20.11 -6.14 -14.67
CA THR A 486 -19.02 -5.42 -14.01
C THR A 486 -18.11 -4.73 -15.03
N TYR A 487 -17.64 -5.49 -16.03
CA TYR A 487 -16.74 -4.97 -17.05
C TYR A 487 -17.36 -3.78 -17.78
N LYS A 488 -18.63 -3.89 -18.22
CA LYS A 488 -19.35 -2.81 -18.91
C LYS A 488 -19.51 -1.55 -18.06
N ILE A 489 -19.74 -1.70 -16.76
CA ILE A 489 -19.93 -0.57 -15.84
C ILE A 489 -18.60 0.16 -15.61
N ARG A 490 -17.50 -0.57 -15.45
CA ARG A 490 -16.24 -0.01 -14.94
C ARG A 490 -15.11 0.12 -15.96
N LYS A 491 -15.28 -0.39 -17.18
CA LYS A 491 -14.27 -0.28 -18.25
C LYS A 491 -13.76 1.16 -18.42
N SER A 492 -14.67 2.13 -18.47
CA SER A 492 -14.31 3.54 -18.65
C SER A 492 -13.57 4.16 -17.46
N GLU A 493 -13.65 3.55 -16.27
CA GLU A 493 -12.87 3.97 -15.09
C GLU A 493 -11.43 3.47 -15.23
N PHE A 494 -11.26 2.17 -15.51
CA PHE A 494 -9.94 1.55 -15.66
C PHE A 494 -9.23 1.93 -16.96
N GLU A 495 -9.95 2.36 -18.01
CA GLU A 495 -9.38 2.95 -19.24
C GLU A 495 -8.49 4.16 -18.96
N LYS A 496 -8.69 4.83 -17.82
CA LYS A 496 -7.86 5.95 -17.38
C LYS A 496 -6.53 5.51 -16.79
N SER A 497 -6.37 4.22 -16.44
CA SER A 497 -5.12 3.68 -15.93
C SER A 497 -4.05 3.65 -17.00
N SER A 498 -2.84 4.11 -16.65
CA SER A 498 -1.68 4.02 -17.54
C SER A 498 -1.38 2.56 -17.94
N LEU A 499 -1.68 1.61 -17.06
CA LEU A 499 -1.52 0.17 -17.31
C LEU A 499 -2.52 -0.35 -18.37
N PHE A 500 -3.76 0.13 -18.38
CA PHE A 500 -4.84 -0.41 -19.24
C PHE A 500 -4.51 -0.25 -20.73
N GLY A 501 -4.02 0.92 -21.11
CA GLY A 501 -3.60 1.23 -22.47
C GLY A 501 -2.15 0.85 -22.78
N HIS A 502 -1.40 0.31 -21.81
CA HIS A 502 0.01 -0.03 -22.02
C HIS A 502 0.15 -1.23 -22.96
N GLU A 503 1.08 -1.10 -23.92
CA GLU A 503 1.38 -2.13 -24.92
C GLU A 503 2.82 -2.61 -24.80
N PHE A 504 2.99 -3.92 -24.69
CA PHE A 504 4.29 -4.56 -24.83
C PHE A 504 4.35 -5.27 -26.18
N GLN A 505 5.25 -4.80 -27.06
CA GLN A 505 5.34 -5.27 -28.46
C GLN A 505 4.02 -5.16 -29.25
N GLY A 506 3.23 -4.12 -28.97
CA GLY A 506 1.95 -3.87 -29.64
C GLY A 506 0.79 -4.73 -29.13
N ILE A 507 0.94 -5.36 -27.96
CA ILE A 507 -0.09 -6.21 -27.35
C ILE A 507 -0.44 -5.63 -25.98
N GLN A 508 -1.73 -5.41 -25.76
CA GLN A 508 -2.27 -4.99 -24.46
C GLN A 508 -2.50 -6.21 -23.58
N TRP A 509 -2.08 -6.13 -22.32
CA TRP A 509 -2.17 -7.23 -21.35
C TRP A 509 -3.62 -7.69 -21.09
N GLN A 510 -4.57 -6.77 -21.22
CA GLN A 510 -5.99 -7.00 -20.95
C GLN A 510 -6.85 -7.19 -22.20
N GLY A 511 -6.27 -7.21 -23.41
CA GLY A 511 -7.04 -7.34 -24.66
C GLY A 511 -7.91 -8.62 -24.74
N TRP A 512 -7.61 -9.62 -23.92
CA TRP A 512 -8.45 -10.81 -23.77
C TRP A 512 -9.78 -10.55 -23.04
N LEU A 513 -9.88 -9.53 -22.18
CA LEU A 513 -11.12 -9.16 -21.47
C LEU A 513 -12.21 -8.75 -22.46
N GLU A 514 -11.87 -7.96 -23.48
CA GLU A 514 -12.80 -7.58 -24.56
C GLU A 514 -13.36 -8.81 -25.28
N LYS A 515 -12.52 -9.81 -25.56
CA LYS A 515 -12.98 -11.05 -26.20
C LYS A 515 -13.97 -11.84 -25.36
N ILE A 516 -13.87 -11.77 -24.03
CA ILE A 516 -14.79 -12.47 -23.13
C ILE A 516 -16.09 -11.66 -22.96
N TYR A 517 -16.00 -10.33 -22.81
CA TYR A 517 -17.12 -9.51 -22.34
C TYR A 517 -17.80 -8.61 -23.37
N ASP A 518 -17.10 -8.15 -24.42
CA ASP A 518 -17.65 -7.23 -25.43
C ASP A 518 -18.31 -7.96 -26.62
N ASP A 519 -18.08 -9.27 -26.77
CA ASP A 519 -18.69 -10.02 -27.87
C ASP A 519 -20.19 -10.24 -27.61
N ALA A 520 -21.01 -10.05 -28.64
CA ALA A 520 -22.47 -10.26 -28.65
C ALA A 520 -22.85 -11.75 -28.52
N SER A 521 -22.32 -12.42 -27.50
CA SER A 521 -22.61 -13.79 -27.15
C SER A 521 -24.11 -13.91 -26.85
N PRO A 522 -24.82 -14.90 -27.43
CA PRO A 522 -26.22 -15.17 -27.11
C PRO A 522 -26.45 -15.64 -25.67
N PHE A 523 -25.38 -15.81 -24.89
CA PHE A 523 -25.41 -16.11 -23.47
C PHE A 523 -24.94 -14.87 -22.70
N PRO A 524 -25.86 -14.10 -22.09
CA PRO A 524 -25.47 -13.02 -21.19
C PRO A 524 -24.79 -13.63 -19.95
N PHE A 525 -23.61 -13.10 -19.61
CA PHE A 525 -22.97 -13.24 -18.30
C PHE A 525 -23.26 -12.02 -17.45
#